data_AF-A0A251RYV1-F1
#
_entry.id   AF-A0A251RYV1-F1
#
_cell.length_a   1.000
_cell.length_b   1.000
_cell.length_c   1.000
_cell.angle_alpha   90.00
_cell.angle_beta   90.00
_cell.angle_gamma   90.00
#
_symmetry.space_group_name_H-M   'P 1'
#
loop_
_entity.id
_entity.type
_entity.pdbx_description
1 polymer ?
#
loop_
_entity_poly.entity_id
_entity_poly.type
_entity_poly.pdbx_seq_one_letter_code
_entity_poly.pdbx_strand_id
1 'polypeptide(L)'
;MFLSLLLCFMLFFEFVLDVHTIFTIITTPAKKQTHSSRILFLAAETGNTKFVVELIRRYPDLIWKVNDDKLSIFHIAVKHRHEGIYNLLYEIGSMKDLITPLKDEKQNNMLHFVGKQAKRKRLEDVSGVALQMQRELLWFKEVEGMIPSSYKERKNEDGLTPEELFTKEHKQLVTEGEKWMKDTASQCMVVAALIATIVFAAAFTVPGGYNQDNGVPIFRSKATFMVFVVADAISLFASSASILMFLSILTSRYAQRDFLESLPKKLMLGLATLFLSIVTMTVAFSVSFFVLYHKGQIWMPILIGAIAVMPVLLYVVLQFGLFFDVIRSTYISRYLFKPKKQVLYYKNPKF
;
A
#
# COMPACT_ATOMS: atom_id res chain seq x y z
N MET A 1 -25.83 -19.37 2.80
CA MET A 1 -26.70 -18.45 3.56
C MET A 1 -26.65 -18.71 5.07
N PHE A 2 -26.73 -19.96 5.54
CA PHE A 2 -26.65 -20.31 6.99
C PHE A 2 -25.32 -19.93 7.69
N LEU A 3 -24.18 -20.04 7.01
CA LEU A 3 -22.86 -19.74 7.62
C LEU A 3 -22.63 -18.23 7.88
N SER A 4 -23.27 -17.36 7.09
CA SER A 4 -23.18 -15.90 7.24
C SER A 4 -24.03 -15.38 8.40
N LEU A 5 -25.19 -15.99 8.66
CA LEU A 5 -25.99 -15.68 9.86
C LEU A 5 -25.29 -16.16 11.13
N LEU A 6 -24.63 -17.31 11.11
CA LEU A 6 -23.90 -17.83 12.28
C LEU A 6 -22.71 -16.93 12.65
N LEU A 7 -21.93 -16.47 11.67
CA LEU A 7 -20.84 -15.51 11.90
C LEU A 7 -21.35 -14.15 12.43
N CYS A 8 -22.48 -13.68 11.90
CA CYS A 8 -23.08 -12.42 12.36
C CYS A 8 -23.61 -12.54 13.80
N PHE A 9 -24.18 -13.69 14.16
CA PHE A 9 -24.63 -13.97 15.52
C PHE A 9 -23.46 -14.12 16.50
N MET A 10 -22.34 -14.74 16.10
CA MET A 10 -21.14 -14.85 16.93
C MET A 10 -20.44 -13.50 17.14
N LEU A 11 -20.32 -12.67 16.09
CA LEU A 11 -19.76 -11.31 16.19
C LEU A 11 -20.65 -10.39 17.04
N PHE A 12 -21.97 -10.55 16.98
CA PHE A 12 -22.90 -9.81 17.83
C PHE A 12 -22.79 -10.26 19.30
N PHE A 13 -22.57 -11.55 19.56
CA PHE A 13 -22.40 -12.06 20.92
C PHE A 13 -21.07 -11.62 21.56
N GLU A 14 -19.97 -11.59 20.80
CA GLU A 14 -18.69 -11.02 21.25
C GLU A 14 -18.79 -9.52 21.53
N PHE A 15 -19.49 -8.76 20.66
CA PHE A 15 -19.71 -7.33 20.85
C PHE A 15 -20.56 -7.03 22.11
N VAL A 16 -21.56 -7.87 22.40
CA VAL A 16 -22.39 -7.73 23.61
C VAL A 16 -21.61 -8.12 24.88
N LEU A 17 -20.72 -9.11 24.84
CA LEU A 17 -19.86 -9.45 25.97
C LEU A 17 -18.85 -8.34 26.28
N ASP A 18 -18.29 -7.68 25.26
CA ASP A 18 -17.36 -6.54 25.45
C ASP A 18 -18.08 -5.34 26.07
N VAL A 19 -19.29 -5.02 25.59
CA VAL A 19 -20.10 -3.92 26.13
C VAL A 19 -20.56 -4.20 27.57
N HIS A 20 -20.96 -5.45 27.88
CA HIS A 20 -21.35 -5.82 29.24
C HIS A 20 -20.14 -5.78 30.19
N THR A 21 -18.96 -6.23 29.76
CA THR A 21 -17.73 -6.15 30.57
C THR A 21 -17.34 -4.70 30.85
N ILE A 22 -17.47 -3.82 29.86
CA ILE A 22 -17.25 -2.37 30.01
C ILE A 22 -18.30 -1.75 30.96
N PHE A 23 -19.57 -2.18 30.88
CA PHE A 23 -20.65 -1.66 31.73
C PHE A 23 -20.53 -2.11 33.20
N THR A 24 -20.08 -3.35 33.45
CA THR A 24 -19.81 -3.84 34.82
C THR A 24 -18.62 -3.10 35.45
N ILE A 25 -17.65 -2.65 34.65
CA ILE A 25 -16.52 -1.83 35.14
C ILE A 25 -16.97 -0.39 35.48
N ILE A 26 -17.98 0.15 34.79
CA ILE A 26 -18.48 1.53 35.00
C ILE A 26 -19.34 1.66 36.28
N THR A 27 -19.94 0.57 36.77
CA THR A 27 -20.99 0.62 37.82
C THR A 27 -20.49 0.37 39.25
N THR A 28 -19.19 0.16 39.47
CA THR A 28 -18.62 0.02 40.83
C THR A 28 -18.08 1.35 41.37
N PRO A 29 -18.48 1.80 42.59
CA PRO A 29 -18.10 3.10 43.09
C PRO A 29 -16.64 3.17 43.59
N ALA A 30 -15.85 3.97 42.87
CA ALA A 30 -14.62 4.70 43.21
C ALA A 30 -13.57 4.07 44.17
N LYS A 31 -12.49 3.54 43.56
CA LYS A 31 -11.11 3.78 44.04
C LYS A 31 -10.37 4.63 43.00
N LYS A 32 -10.23 5.91 43.32
CA LYS A 32 -9.97 7.03 42.42
C LYS A 32 -8.46 7.22 42.18
N GLN A 33 -7.89 6.54 41.18
CA GLN A 33 -6.77 7.03 40.32
C GLN A 33 -6.10 5.96 39.43
N THR A 34 -6.22 4.66 39.70
CA THR A 34 -5.45 3.61 38.99
C THR A 34 -6.12 3.02 37.75
N HIS A 35 -7.45 3.04 37.64
CA HIS A 35 -8.14 2.41 36.51
C HIS A 35 -8.20 3.26 35.24
N SER A 36 -8.28 4.59 35.37
CA SER A 36 -8.43 5.50 34.21
C SER A 36 -7.20 5.54 33.31
N SER A 37 -5.99 5.44 33.89
CA SER A 37 -4.74 5.36 33.10
C SER A 37 -4.68 4.05 32.33
N ARG A 38 -5.03 2.92 32.96
CA ARG A 38 -4.99 1.60 32.33
C ARG A 38 -5.92 1.49 31.14
N ILE A 39 -7.13 2.06 31.23
CA ILE A 39 -8.11 2.09 30.13
C ILE A 39 -7.59 2.93 28.95
N LEU A 40 -6.96 4.08 29.23
CA LEU A 40 -6.35 4.93 28.21
C LEU A 40 -5.25 4.20 27.43
N PHE A 41 -4.34 3.50 28.13
CA PHE A 41 -3.27 2.74 27.48
C PHE A 41 -3.78 1.54 26.69
N LEU A 42 -4.83 0.85 27.17
CA LEU A 42 -5.48 -0.23 26.44
C LEU A 42 -6.14 0.28 25.14
N ALA A 43 -6.78 1.45 25.20
CA ALA A 43 -7.32 2.10 24.01
C ALA A 43 -6.21 2.50 23.02
N ALA A 44 -5.04 2.92 23.53
CA ALA A 44 -3.88 3.21 22.71
C ALA A 44 -3.28 1.95 22.07
N GLU A 45 -3.22 0.83 22.79
CA GLU A 45 -2.72 -0.47 22.29
C GLU A 45 -3.63 -1.06 21.21
N THR A 46 -4.95 -0.91 21.37
CA THR A 46 -5.96 -1.39 20.40
C THR A 46 -6.13 -0.45 19.19
N GLY A 47 -5.71 0.81 19.32
CA GLY A 47 -5.81 1.83 18.26
C GLY A 47 -7.17 2.54 18.21
N ASN A 48 -7.93 2.52 19.30
CA ASN A 48 -9.22 3.21 19.40
C ASN A 48 -9.03 4.74 19.50
N THR A 49 -8.68 5.35 18.36
CA THR A 49 -8.34 6.78 18.27
C THR A 49 -9.50 7.67 18.71
N LYS A 50 -10.74 7.32 18.34
CA LYS A 50 -11.93 8.11 18.70
C LYS A 50 -12.12 8.19 20.21
N PHE A 51 -11.98 7.05 20.90
CA PHE A 51 -12.09 7.00 22.35
C PHE A 51 -10.95 7.78 23.03
N VAL A 52 -9.71 7.61 22.58
CA VAL A 52 -8.55 8.35 23.12
C VAL A 52 -8.75 9.86 22.99
N VAL A 53 -9.18 10.34 21.81
CA VAL A 53 -9.46 11.76 21.58
C VAL A 53 -10.54 12.28 22.53
N GLU A 54 -11.66 11.57 22.64
CA GLU A 54 -12.78 12.00 23.49
C GLU A 54 -12.39 12.03 24.98
N LEU A 55 -11.56 11.08 25.41
CA LEU A 55 -11.06 11.00 26.77
C LEU A 55 -10.08 12.15 27.08
N ILE A 56 -9.15 12.45 26.18
CA ILE A 56 -8.20 13.58 26.33
C ILE A 56 -8.94 14.92 26.32
N ARG A 57 -9.99 15.07 25.50
CA ARG A 57 -10.80 16.32 25.49
C ARG A 57 -11.47 16.59 26.83
N ARG A 58 -11.96 15.55 27.51
CA ARG A 58 -12.59 15.67 28.83
C ARG A 58 -11.58 15.84 29.96
N TYR A 59 -10.43 15.17 29.84
CA TYR A 59 -9.36 15.18 30.84
C TYR A 59 -8.00 15.41 30.15
N PRO A 60 -7.65 16.68 29.84
CA PRO A 60 -6.42 17.00 29.09
C PRO A 60 -5.13 16.58 29.78
N ASP A 61 -5.13 16.44 31.11
CA ASP A 61 -3.99 15.99 31.91
C ASP A 61 -3.55 14.56 31.58
N LEU A 62 -4.46 13.74 31.04
CA LEU A 62 -4.19 12.36 30.65
C LEU A 62 -3.14 12.24 29.54
N ILE A 63 -2.91 13.31 28.76
CA ILE A 63 -1.93 13.30 27.68
C ILE A 63 -0.49 13.10 28.18
N TRP A 64 -0.24 13.47 29.44
CA TRP A 64 1.06 13.39 30.12
C TRP A 64 1.24 12.11 30.91
N LYS A 65 0.22 11.27 31.00
CA LYS A 65 0.32 10.01 31.74
C LYS A 65 1.31 9.08 31.05
N VAL A 66 2.09 8.40 31.89
CA VAL A 66 2.97 7.30 31.50
C VAL A 66 2.47 6.01 32.12
N ASN A 67 2.72 4.88 31.44
CA ASN A 67 2.45 3.55 31.96
C ASN A 67 3.58 3.09 32.89
N ASP A 68 3.52 1.84 33.33
CA ASP A 68 4.53 1.22 34.20
C ASP A 68 5.92 1.17 33.53
N ASP A 69 5.97 1.07 32.20
CA ASP A 69 7.20 1.13 31.40
C ASP A 69 7.73 2.56 31.19
N LYS A 70 7.15 3.58 31.83
CA LYS A 70 7.45 5.02 31.64
C LYS A 70 7.16 5.54 30.23
N LEU A 71 6.25 4.88 29.51
CA LEU A 71 5.87 5.22 28.14
C LEU A 71 4.54 5.98 28.10
N SER A 72 4.47 7.00 27.24
CA SER A 72 3.21 7.70 26.95
C SER A 72 2.36 6.94 25.92
N ILE A 73 1.09 7.34 25.78
CA ILE A 73 0.17 6.79 24.78
C ILE A 73 0.71 6.86 23.35
N PHE A 74 1.58 7.83 23.07
CA PHE A 74 2.21 8.02 21.77
C PHE A 74 3.28 6.96 21.48
N HIS A 75 4.04 6.53 22.49
CA HIS A 75 4.99 5.42 22.34
C HIS A 75 4.25 4.11 22.06
N ILE A 76 3.13 3.89 22.75
CA ILE A 76 2.26 2.73 22.52
C ILE A 76 1.68 2.78 21.10
N ALA A 77 1.16 3.94 20.68
CA ALA A 77 0.66 4.12 19.31
C ALA A 77 1.74 3.83 18.26
N VAL A 78 2.97 4.29 18.48
CA VAL A 78 4.12 4.06 17.58
C VAL A 78 4.52 2.59 17.52
N LYS A 79 4.60 1.93 18.67
CA LYS A 79 4.89 0.50 18.79
C LYS A 79 3.87 -0.36 18.03
N HIS A 80 2.60 0.06 18.02
CA HIS A 80 1.51 -0.69 17.39
C HIS A 80 1.05 -0.14 16.02
N ARG A 81 1.77 0.83 15.45
CA ARG A 81 1.49 1.44 14.13
C ARG A 81 0.10 2.12 14.03
N HIS A 82 -0.35 2.75 15.11
CA HIS A 82 -1.64 3.47 15.16
C HIS A 82 -1.46 4.95 14.79
N GLU A 83 -1.51 5.24 13.50
CA GLU A 83 -1.35 6.58 12.92
C GLU A 83 -2.30 7.63 13.51
N GLY A 84 -3.55 7.27 13.81
CA GLY A 84 -4.56 8.21 14.30
C GLY A 84 -4.18 8.82 15.66
N ILE A 85 -3.60 8.02 16.55
CA ILE A 85 -3.15 8.49 17.87
C ILE A 85 -1.79 9.19 17.76
N TYR A 86 -0.87 8.65 16.96
CA TYR A 86 0.42 9.30 16.67
C TYR A 86 0.22 10.73 16.13
N ASN A 87 -0.73 10.91 15.22
CA ASN A 87 -1.03 12.18 14.59
C ASN A 87 -1.45 13.28 15.58
N LEU A 88 -1.90 12.92 16.78
CA LEU A 88 -2.20 13.88 17.84
C LEU A 88 -0.92 14.60 18.34
N LEU A 89 0.29 14.05 18.13
CA LEU A 89 1.56 14.75 18.40
C LEU A 89 1.70 16.04 17.60
N TYR A 90 1.13 16.10 16.40
CA TYR A 90 1.13 17.30 15.57
C TYR A 90 0.18 18.38 16.10
N GLU A 91 -0.88 17.99 16.80
CA GLU A 91 -1.88 18.92 17.32
C GLU A 91 -1.47 19.59 18.63
N ILE A 92 -0.66 18.91 19.44
CA ILE A 92 -0.20 19.45 20.73
C ILE A 92 0.99 20.41 20.59
N GLY A 93 1.57 20.54 19.39
CA GLY A 93 2.61 21.53 19.11
C GLY A 93 3.89 21.28 19.92
N SER A 94 4.40 22.33 20.59
CA SER A 94 5.64 22.27 21.40
C SER A 94 5.55 21.34 22.61
N MET A 95 4.33 21.00 23.05
CA MET A 95 4.10 20.03 24.13
C MET A 95 4.73 18.65 23.85
N LYS A 96 4.92 18.29 22.58
CA LYS A 96 5.60 17.05 22.19
C LYS A 96 7.05 16.97 22.70
N ASP A 97 7.69 18.10 23.01
CA ASP A 97 9.07 18.14 23.51
C ASP A 97 9.21 17.57 24.93
N LEU A 98 8.09 17.43 25.64
CA LEU A 98 8.01 16.71 26.92
C LEU A 98 7.77 15.19 26.74
N ILE A 99 7.32 14.77 25.57
CA ILE A 99 7.00 13.36 25.25
C ILE A 99 8.16 12.69 24.53
N THR A 100 8.74 13.33 23.52
CA THR A 100 9.83 12.75 22.70
C THR A 100 11.08 12.33 23.47
N PRO A 101 11.46 12.93 24.62
CA PRO A 101 12.61 12.47 25.40
C PRO A 101 12.35 11.24 26.26
N LEU A 102 11.09 10.80 26.41
CA LEU A 102 10.74 9.65 27.22
C LEU A 102 11.39 8.37 26.66
N LYS A 103 11.70 7.45 27.57
CA LYS A 103 12.36 6.18 27.29
C LYS A 103 11.82 5.09 28.20
N ASP A 104 11.78 3.87 27.69
CA ASP A 104 11.49 2.72 28.56
C ASP A 104 12.68 2.41 29.49
N GLU A 105 12.49 1.41 30.34
CA GLU A 105 13.52 0.91 31.24
C GLU A 105 14.79 0.47 30.49
N LYS A 106 14.62 -0.08 29.29
CA LYS A 106 15.68 -0.54 28.39
C LYS A 106 16.31 0.57 27.53
N GLN A 107 16.08 1.84 27.90
CA GLN A 107 16.57 3.02 27.20
C GLN A 107 16.08 3.15 25.74
N ASN A 108 15.00 2.47 25.35
CA ASN A 108 14.39 2.61 24.04
C ASN A 108 13.58 3.91 24.00
N ASN A 109 13.96 4.81 23.09
CA ASN A 109 13.12 5.94 22.72
C ASN A 109 12.03 5.52 21.72
N MET A 110 11.16 6.47 21.37
CA MET A 110 10.08 6.28 20.38
C MET A 110 10.56 5.69 19.04
N LEU A 111 11.76 6.04 18.56
CA LEU A 111 12.30 5.52 17.29
C LEU A 111 12.73 4.05 17.37
N HIS A 112 13.27 3.61 18.51
CA HIS A 112 13.57 2.19 18.74
C HIS A 112 12.31 1.32 18.71
N PHE A 113 11.16 1.83 19.17
CA PHE A 113 9.88 1.10 19.06
C PHE A 113 9.39 0.92 17.63
N VAL A 114 9.78 1.81 16.72
CA VAL A 114 9.60 1.58 15.27
C VAL A 114 10.58 0.56 14.75
N GLY A 115 11.83 0.61 15.23
CA GLY A 115 12.88 -0.37 14.92
C GLY A 115 12.45 -1.81 15.17
N LYS A 116 11.66 -2.05 16.22
CA LYS A 116 11.11 -3.37 16.54
C LYS A 116 10.00 -3.76 15.58
N GLN A 117 10.03 -5.02 15.14
CA GLN A 117 9.01 -5.59 14.27
C GLN A 117 7.65 -5.65 15.00
N ALA A 118 6.60 -5.11 14.38
CA ALA A 118 5.25 -5.18 14.93
C ALA A 118 4.73 -6.64 14.92
N LYS A 119 3.98 -7.06 15.97
CA LYS A 119 3.38 -8.41 16.02
C LYS A 119 2.48 -8.62 14.79
N ARG A 120 2.76 -9.70 14.04
CA ARG A 120 2.25 -10.10 12.70
C ARG A 120 0.75 -9.94 12.37
N LYS A 121 -0.15 -9.72 13.34
CA LYS A 121 -1.61 -9.78 13.13
C LYS A 121 -2.22 -8.68 12.24
N ARG A 122 -1.43 -7.71 11.73
CA ARG A 122 -1.90 -6.66 10.79
C ARG A 122 -1.16 -6.64 9.45
N LEU A 123 -0.36 -7.66 9.15
CA LEU A 123 0.54 -7.69 7.98
C LEU A 123 0.05 -8.60 6.85
N GLU A 124 -1.11 -9.23 7.02
CA GLU A 124 -1.76 -10.05 5.98
C GLU A 124 -2.57 -9.23 4.95
N ASP A 125 -2.64 -7.90 5.12
CA ASP A 125 -3.50 -6.98 4.32
C ASP A 125 -2.71 -6.11 3.32
N VAL A 126 -1.44 -6.44 3.04
CA VAL A 126 -0.63 -5.72 2.06
C VAL A 126 -0.17 -6.69 0.98
N SER A 127 -0.47 -6.39 -0.29
CA SER A 127 -0.17 -7.20 -1.47
C SER A 127 1.34 -7.33 -1.78
N GLY A 128 2.11 -7.93 -0.87
CA GLY A 128 3.51 -8.31 -1.07
C GLY A 128 4.46 -7.86 0.05
N VAL A 129 5.42 -8.72 0.40
CA VAL A 129 6.41 -8.50 1.46
C VAL A 129 7.26 -7.24 1.24
N ALA A 130 7.48 -6.86 -0.03
CA ALA A 130 8.21 -5.63 -0.38
C ALA A 130 7.42 -4.36 -0.04
N LEU A 131 6.09 -4.35 -0.21
CA LEU A 131 5.24 -3.22 0.14
C LEU A 131 5.10 -3.09 1.66
N GLN A 132 5.13 -4.21 2.38
CA GLN A 132 5.25 -4.20 3.84
C GLN A 132 6.56 -3.55 4.28
N MET A 133 7.70 -3.92 3.67
CA MET A 133 8.98 -3.29 3.96
C MET A 133 8.97 -1.79 3.70
N GLN A 134 8.37 -1.35 2.58
CA GLN A 134 8.17 0.06 2.26
C GLN A 134 7.38 0.78 3.37
N ARG A 135 6.30 0.18 3.87
CA ARG A 135 5.45 0.77 4.91
C ARG A 135 6.16 0.91 6.25
N GLU A 136 6.91 -0.11 6.67
CA GLU A 136 7.71 -0.04 7.90
C GLU A 136 8.78 1.06 7.79
N LEU A 137 9.42 1.20 6.62
CA LEU A 137 10.44 2.22 6.43
C LEU A 137 9.87 3.63 6.36
N LEU A 138 8.68 3.79 5.77
CA LEU A 138 7.96 5.06 5.78
C LEU A 138 7.58 5.46 7.20
N TRP A 139 7.04 4.52 7.99
CA TRP A 139 6.72 4.74 9.40
C TRP A 139 7.98 5.14 10.20
N PHE A 140 9.12 4.48 9.94
CA PHE A 140 10.40 4.85 10.56
C PHE A 140 10.83 6.27 10.20
N LYS A 141 10.79 6.65 8.92
CA LYS A 141 11.17 8.00 8.46
C LYS A 141 10.26 9.08 9.00
N GLU A 142 8.98 8.79 9.14
CA GLU A 142 8.02 9.72 9.72
C GLU A 142 8.32 10.00 11.20
N VAL A 143 8.49 8.94 12.01
CA VAL A 143 8.82 9.08 13.42
C VAL A 143 10.22 9.70 13.61
N GLU A 144 11.17 9.38 12.73
CA GLU A 144 12.49 10.02 12.68
C GLU A 144 12.38 11.53 12.43
N GLY A 145 11.42 11.97 11.61
CA GLY A 145 11.14 13.39 11.37
C GLY A 145 10.51 14.11 12.57
N MET A 146 9.83 13.38 13.45
CA MET A 146 9.20 13.93 14.67
C MET A 146 10.20 14.15 15.80
N ILE A 147 11.29 13.38 15.83
CA ILE A 147 12.23 13.32 16.95
C ILE A 147 13.46 14.21 16.69
N PRO A 148 13.92 15.01 17.68
CA PRO A 148 15.15 15.80 17.58
C PRO A 148 16.40 14.97 17.23
N SER A 149 17.32 15.56 16.46
CA SER A 149 18.53 14.87 15.97
C SER A 149 19.37 14.23 17.09
N SER A 150 19.46 14.87 18.25
CA SER A 150 20.19 14.35 19.42
C SER A 150 19.70 13.00 19.93
N TYR A 151 18.47 12.61 19.61
CA TYR A 151 17.88 11.34 20.06
C TYR A 151 17.94 10.25 18.99
N LYS A 152 18.27 10.59 17.74
CA LYS A 152 18.39 9.64 16.63
C LYS A 152 19.60 8.73 16.78
N GLU A 153 20.67 9.24 17.40
CA GLU A 153 21.93 8.52 17.60
C GLU A 153 22.05 7.90 18.99
N ARG A 154 21.04 8.08 19.85
CA ARG A 154 21.04 7.48 21.19
C ARG A 154 20.97 5.98 21.09
N LYS A 155 21.83 5.31 21.85
CA LYS A 155 21.85 3.86 21.95
C LYS A 155 20.90 3.38 23.04
N ASN A 156 20.24 2.26 22.80
CA ASN A 156 19.50 1.53 23.83
C ASN A 156 20.45 0.75 24.75
N GLU A 157 19.88 -0.01 25.69
CA GLU A 157 20.66 -0.87 26.61
C GLU A 157 21.52 -1.91 25.88
N ASP A 158 21.10 -2.38 24.70
CA ASP A 158 21.87 -3.31 23.85
C ASP A 158 23.01 -2.60 23.08
N GLY A 159 23.20 -1.30 23.26
CA GLY A 159 24.21 -0.52 22.55
C GLY A 159 23.89 -0.22 21.09
N LEU A 160 22.64 -0.44 20.66
CA LEU A 160 22.17 -0.23 19.29
C LEU A 160 21.48 1.12 19.15
N THR A 161 21.75 1.81 18.06
CA THR A 161 20.94 2.96 17.61
C THR A 161 19.61 2.48 17.01
N PRO A 162 18.60 3.37 16.88
CA PRO A 162 17.34 3.03 16.23
C PRO A 162 17.49 2.52 14.78
N GLU A 163 18.42 3.08 13.98
CA GLU A 163 18.65 2.65 12.59
C GLU A 163 19.31 1.27 12.54
N GLU A 164 20.28 1.01 13.41
CA GLU A 164 20.91 -0.32 13.55
C GLU A 164 19.89 -1.37 14.01
N LEU A 165 19.06 -1.05 15.00
CA LEU A 165 17.99 -1.93 15.48
C LEU A 165 16.97 -2.22 14.37
N PHE A 166 16.51 -1.18 13.65
CA PHE A 166 15.58 -1.36 12.54
C PHE A 166 16.16 -2.28 11.46
N THR A 167 17.42 -2.06 11.08
CA THR A 167 18.12 -2.87 10.06
C THR A 167 18.25 -4.32 10.50
N LYS A 168 18.56 -4.56 11.78
CA LYS A 168 18.68 -5.90 12.36
C LYS A 168 17.33 -6.63 12.36
N GLU A 169 16.28 -6.00 12.86
CA GLU A 169 14.94 -6.58 13.01
C GLU A 169 14.24 -6.81 11.65
N HIS A 170 14.49 -5.97 10.65
CA HIS A 170 13.84 -6.06 9.34
C HIS A 170 14.70 -6.75 8.27
N LYS A 171 15.86 -7.31 8.63
CA LYS A 171 16.77 -7.99 7.68
C LYS A 171 16.07 -9.09 6.88
N GLN A 172 15.28 -9.93 7.54
CA GLN A 172 14.53 -11.00 6.87
C GLN A 172 13.49 -10.43 5.91
N LEU A 173 12.80 -9.36 6.30
CA LEU A 173 11.77 -8.71 5.50
C LEU A 173 12.35 -8.09 4.22
N VAL A 174 13.56 -7.52 4.31
CA VAL A 174 14.31 -7.01 3.14
C VAL A 174 14.63 -8.16 2.17
N THR A 175 15.17 -9.27 2.67
CA THR A 175 15.52 -10.43 1.84
C THR A 175 14.30 -11.05 1.15
N GLU A 176 13.20 -11.22 1.88
CA GLU A 176 11.94 -11.73 1.34
C GLU A 176 11.30 -10.75 0.35
N GLY A 177 11.35 -9.45 0.65
CA GLY A 177 10.88 -8.39 -0.24
C GLY A 177 11.69 -8.31 -1.54
N GLU A 178 13.02 -8.44 -1.47
CA GLU A 178 13.89 -8.52 -2.64
C GLU A 178 13.52 -9.71 -3.52
N LYS A 179 13.39 -10.89 -2.93
CA LYS A 179 12.99 -12.10 -3.66
C LYS A 179 11.63 -11.92 -4.34
N TRP A 180 10.64 -11.45 -3.60
CA TRP A 180 9.28 -11.21 -4.12
C TRP A 180 9.27 -10.23 -5.30
N MET A 181 10.04 -9.15 -5.23
CA MET A 181 10.14 -8.18 -6.33
C MET A 181 10.83 -8.76 -7.55
N LYS A 182 11.92 -9.51 -7.36
CA LYS A 182 12.64 -10.17 -8.47
C LYS A 182 11.76 -11.20 -9.16
N ASP A 183 11.07 -12.05 -8.39
CA ASP A 183 10.17 -13.08 -8.92
C ASP A 183 9.02 -12.43 -9.71
N THR A 184 8.38 -11.40 -9.14
CA THR A 184 7.29 -10.67 -9.80
C THR A 184 7.75 -9.98 -11.09
N ALA A 185 8.91 -9.30 -11.04
CA ALA A 185 9.48 -8.62 -12.20
C ALA A 185 9.84 -9.60 -13.31
N SER A 186 10.41 -10.76 -12.98
CA SER A 186 10.74 -11.81 -13.94
C SER A 186 9.49 -12.36 -14.63
N GLN A 187 8.45 -12.70 -13.86
CA GLN A 187 7.19 -13.21 -14.41
C GLN A 187 6.51 -12.19 -15.33
N CYS A 188 6.45 -10.93 -14.91
CA CYS A 188 5.82 -9.87 -15.71
C CYS A 188 6.65 -9.53 -16.96
N MET A 189 7.98 -9.62 -16.88
CA MET A 189 8.86 -9.45 -18.04
C MET A 189 8.64 -10.53 -19.09
N VAL A 190 8.42 -11.79 -18.69
CA VAL A 190 8.08 -12.88 -19.63
C VAL A 190 6.76 -12.58 -20.34
N VAL A 191 5.72 -12.15 -19.62
CA VAL A 191 4.43 -11.78 -20.22
C VAL A 191 4.60 -10.62 -21.21
N ALA A 192 5.36 -9.58 -20.84
CA ALA A 192 5.67 -8.45 -21.71
C ALA A 192 6.44 -8.87 -22.98
N ALA A 193 7.42 -9.76 -22.84
CA ALA A 193 8.18 -10.29 -23.98
C ALA A 193 7.29 -11.09 -24.95
N LEU A 194 6.37 -11.90 -24.43
CA LEU A 194 5.39 -12.64 -25.24
C LEU A 194 4.48 -11.69 -26.02
N ILE A 195 3.94 -10.66 -25.37
CA ILE A 195 3.11 -9.65 -26.03
C ILE A 195 3.92 -8.92 -27.12
N ALA A 196 5.13 -8.46 -26.79
CA ALA A 196 5.99 -7.78 -27.77
C ALA A 196 6.26 -8.65 -29.00
N THR A 197 6.49 -9.95 -28.80
CA THR A 197 6.73 -10.90 -29.90
C THR A 197 5.49 -11.09 -30.78
N ILE A 198 4.31 -11.27 -30.17
CA ILE A 198 3.05 -11.48 -30.89
C ILE A 198 2.68 -10.24 -31.71
N VAL A 199 2.78 -9.06 -31.10
CA VAL A 199 2.44 -7.77 -31.71
C VAL A 199 3.45 -7.41 -32.79
N PHE A 200 4.75 -7.62 -32.55
CA PHE A 200 5.78 -7.44 -33.58
C PHE A 200 5.52 -8.31 -34.82
N ALA A 201 5.14 -9.57 -34.63
CA ALA A 201 4.77 -10.43 -35.75
C ALA A 201 3.54 -9.87 -36.49
N ALA A 202 2.50 -9.46 -35.76
CA ALA A 202 1.27 -8.89 -36.32
C ALA A 202 1.49 -7.58 -37.10
N ALA A 203 2.47 -6.77 -36.70
CA ALA A 203 2.87 -5.55 -37.42
C ALA A 203 3.32 -5.84 -38.86
N PHE A 204 4.00 -6.98 -39.08
CA PHE A 204 4.48 -7.39 -40.39
C PHE A 204 3.53 -8.37 -41.10
N THR A 205 2.71 -9.12 -40.37
CA THR A 205 1.69 -10.04 -40.91
C THR A 205 0.29 -9.43 -40.82
N VAL A 206 0.14 -8.24 -41.40
CA VAL A 206 -1.09 -7.44 -41.28
C VAL A 206 -2.34 -8.19 -41.74
N PRO A 207 -3.50 -7.95 -41.09
CA PRO A 207 -4.76 -8.58 -41.47
C PRO A 207 -5.16 -8.22 -42.90
N GLY A 208 -5.48 -9.24 -43.69
CA GLY A 208 -5.78 -9.10 -45.12
C GLY A 208 -4.56 -9.19 -46.04
N GLY A 209 -3.34 -9.16 -45.50
CA GLY A 209 -2.11 -9.30 -46.28
C GLY A 209 -1.76 -8.09 -47.16
N TYR A 210 -0.78 -8.31 -48.02
CA TYR A 210 -0.24 -7.31 -48.94
C TYR A 210 -0.68 -7.60 -50.37
N ASN A 211 -0.87 -6.55 -51.15
CA ASN A 211 -1.09 -6.68 -52.57
C ASN A 211 0.21 -7.17 -53.25
N GLN A 212 0.11 -8.21 -54.09
CA GLN A 212 1.25 -8.86 -54.73
C GLN A 212 1.97 -7.95 -55.74
N ASP A 213 1.26 -6.99 -56.33
CA ASP A 213 1.80 -6.14 -57.39
C ASP A 213 2.71 -5.01 -56.89
N ASN A 214 2.44 -4.50 -55.68
CA ASN A 214 3.11 -3.31 -55.15
C ASN A 214 3.52 -3.40 -53.68
N GLY A 215 3.24 -4.52 -53.01
CA GLY A 215 3.62 -4.77 -51.63
C GLY A 215 2.90 -3.91 -50.59
N VAL A 216 1.84 -3.18 -50.94
CA VAL A 216 1.11 -2.33 -49.98
C VAL A 216 -0.02 -3.11 -49.29
N PRO A 217 -0.32 -2.83 -48.00
CA PRO A 217 -1.44 -3.46 -47.31
C PRO A 217 -2.78 -3.24 -48.05
N ILE A 218 -3.54 -4.31 -48.27
CA ILE A 218 -4.78 -4.27 -49.06
C ILE A 218 -5.83 -3.33 -48.44
N PHE A 219 -5.88 -3.24 -47.11
CA PHE A 219 -6.85 -2.43 -46.37
C PHE A 219 -6.34 -1.06 -45.92
N ARG A 220 -5.22 -0.56 -46.47
CA ARG A 220 -4.56 0.70 -46.05
C ARG A 220 -5.49 1.90 -45.92
N SER A 221 -6.50 2.04 -46.80
CA SER A 221 -7.42 3.18 -46.83
C SER A 221 -8.56 3.09 -45.83
N LYS A 222 -8.69 1.99 -45.08
CA LYS A 222 -9.76 1.79 -44.11
C LYS A 222 -9.37 2.34 -42.73
N ALA A 223 -10.30 3.05 -42.09
CA ALA A 223 -10.11 3.57 -40.74
C ALA A 223 -9.82 2.44 -39.72
N THR A 224 -10.45 1.28 -39.87
CA THR A 224 -10.21 0.10 -39.02
C THR A 224 -8.76 -0.39 -39.12
N PHE A 225 -8.17 -0.37 -40.31
CA PHE A 225 -6.76 -0.73 -40.50
C PHE A 225 -5.82 0.27 -39.82
N MET A 226 -6.10 1.57 -39.91
CA MET A 226 -5.30 2.58 -39.20
C MET A 226 -5.36 2.43 -37.68
N VAL A 227 -6.54 2.13 -37.13
CA VAL A 227 -6.69 1.86 -35.69
C VAL A 227 -5.90 0.61 -35.29
N PHE A 228 -5.91 -0.44 -36.11
CA PHE A 228 -5.09 -1.64 -35.89
C PHE A 228 -3.59 -1.29 -35.79
N VAL A 229 -3.04 -0.60 -36.80
CA VAL A 229 -1.59 -0.27 -36.83
C VAL A 229 -1.19 0.60 -35.62
N VAL A 230 -2.01 1.59 -35.26
CA VAL A 230 -1.72 2.46 -34.11
C VAL A 230 -1.79 1.69 -32.80
N ALA A 231 -2.83 0.86 -32.60
CA ALA A 231 -2.96 0.07 -31.38
C ALA A 231 -1.82 -0.96 -31.23
N ASP A 232 -1.44 -1.60 -32.33
CA ASP A 232 -0.33 -2.55 -32.40
C ASP A 232 1.00 -1.86 -32.04
N ALA A 233 1.29 -0.70 -32.62
CA ALA A 233 2.48 0.08 -32.29
C ALA A 233 2.52 0.51 -30.81
N ILE A 234 1.40 1.01 -30.26
CA ILE A 234 1.34 1.39 -28.84
C ILE A 234 1.60 0.16 -27.95
N SER A 235 1.00 -0.99 -28.29
CA SER A 235 1.22 -2.23 -27.54
C SER A 235 2.68 -2.64 -27.55
N LEU A 236 3.35 -2.60 -28.71
CA LEU A 236 4.76 -2.96 -28.85
C LEU A 236 5.64 -2.07 -27.97
N PHE A 237 5.53 -0.75 -28.12
CA PHE A 237 6.36 0.20 -27.37
C PHE A 237 6.06 0.17 -25.86
N ALA A 238 4.80 0.03 -25.46
CA ALA A 238 4.41 -0.12 -24.05
C ALA A 238 4.99 -1.41 -23.46
N SER A 239 4.98 -2.52 -24.22
CA SER A 239 5.58 -3.78 -23.79
C SER A 239 7.10 -3.68 -23.66
N SER A 240 7.79 -3.08 -24.63
CA SER A 240 9.23 -2.84 -24.55
C SER A 240 9.59 -1.94 -23.36
N ALA A 241 8.81 -0.88 -23.10
CA ALA A 241 9.00 -0.02 -21.92
C ALA A 241 8.82 -0.82 -20.61
N SER A 242 7.81 -1.70 -20.56
CA SER A 242 7.58 -2.60 -19.41
C SER A 242 8.77 -3.53 -19.14
N ILE A 243 9.34 -4.15 -20.18
CA ILE A 243 10.55 -4.98 -20.08
C ILE A 243 11.71 -4.19 -19.47
N LEU A 244 11.98 -2.98 -19.97
CA LEU A 244 13.07 -2.13 -19.45
C LEU A 244 12.85 -1.77 -17.97
N MET A 245 11.60 -1.50 -17.57
CA MET A 245 11.28 -1.20 -16.18
C MET A 245 11.48 -2.41 -15.26
N PHE A 246 11.02 -3.60 -15.65
CA PHE A 246 11.26 -4.82 -14.88
C PHE A 246 12.74 -5.21 -14.85
N LEU A 247 13.49 -4.97 -15.94
CA LEU A 247 14.93 -5.19 -15.96
C LEU A 247 15.66 -4.23 -15.01
N SER A 248 15.20 -2.99 -14.91
CA SER A 248 15.69 -2.02 -13.92
C SER A 248 15.43 -2.43 -12.47
N ILE A 249 14.42 -3.27 -12.22
CA ILE A 249 14.14 -3.86 -10.91
C ILE A 249 15.12 -5.00 -10.63
N LEU A 250 15.36 -5.89 -11.61
CA LEU A 250 16.31 -7.01 -11.46
C LEU A 250 17.77 -6.55 -11.27
N THR A 251 18.14 -5.41 -11.86
CA THR A 251 19.51 -4.85 -11.79
C THR A 251 19.72 -3.86 -10.63
N SER A 252 18.69 -3.59 -9.83
CA SER A 252 18.77 -2.64 -8.71
C SER A 252 19.58 -3.21 -7.53
N ARG A 253 20.18 -2.34 -6.70
CA ARG A 253 21.04 -2.75 -5.57
C ARG A 253 20.27 -3.15 -4.29
N TYR A 254 18.92 -3.18 -4.33
CA TYR A 254 18.03 -3.58 -3.23
C TYR A 254 18.43 -3.08 -1.84
N ALA A 255 18.93 -1.85 -1.74
CA ALA A 255 19.23 -1.26 -0.45
C ALA A 255 17.92 -0.99 0.31
N GLN A 256 17.95 -1.03 1.65
CA GLN A 256 16.77 -0.78 2.48
C GLN A 256 16.02 0.52 2.11
N ARG A 257 16.78 1.57 1.76
CA ARG A 257 16.24 2.89 1.35
C ARG A 257 15.56 2.86 -0.02
N ASP A 258 15.94 1.95 -0.91
CA ASP A 258 15.35 1.82 -2.24
C ASP A 258 13.89 1.34 -2.18
N PHE A 259 13.52 0.60 -1.14
CA PHE A 259 12.15 0.15 -0.90
C PHE A 259 11.16 1.30 -0.65
N LEU A 260 11.62 2.52 -0.33
CA LEU A 260 10.71 3.65 -0.14
C LEU A 260 10.09 4.17 -1.43
N GLU A 261 10.93 4.37 -2.44
CA GLU A 261 10.54 5.13 -3.62
C GLU A 261 10.99 4.46 -4.92
N SER A 262 12.28 4.16 -5.06
CA SER A 262 12.84 3.75 -6.35
C SER A 262 12.25 2.42 -6.82
N LEU A 263 12.19 1.42 -5.94
CA LEU A 263 11.67 0.09 -6.25
C LEU A 263 10.15 0.09 -6.50
N PRO A 264 9.29 0.61 -5.61
CA PRO A 264 7.84 0.69 -5.83
C PRO A 264 7.44 1.51 -7.07
N LYS A 265 8.12 2.63 -7.34
CA LYS A 265 7.85 3.45 -8.53
C LYS A 265 8.19 2.70 -9.82
N LYS A 266 9.32 1.99 -9.86
CA LYS A 266 9.69 1.15 -11.00
C LYS A 266 8.67 0.04 -11.24
N LEU A 267 8.24 -0.64 -10.17
CA LEU A 267 7.22 -1.68 -10.23
C LEU A 267 5.89 -1.13 -10.75
N MET A 268 5.44 0.00 -10.22
CA MET A 268 4.21 0.67 -10.66
C MET A 268 4.25 1.04 -12.13
N LEU A 269 5.34 1.67 -12.60
CA LEU A 269 5.48 2.08 -13.99
C LEU A 269 5.54 0.86 -14.92
N GLY A 270 6.25 -0.22 -14.53
CA GLY A 270 6.29 -1.47 -15.30
C GLY A 270 4.93 -2.16 -15.42
N LEU A 271 4.16 -2.20 -14.33
CA LEU A 271 2.79 -2.74 -14.33
C LEU A 271 1.83 -1.86 -15.14
N ALA A 272 1.94 -0.54 -15.06
CA ALA A 272 1.10 0.38 -15.81
C ALA A 272 1.31 0.26 -17.33
N THR A 273 2.57 0.19 -17.77
CA THR A 273 2.88 -0.01 -19.20
C THR A 273 2.53 -1.41 -19.68
N LEU A 274 2.66 -2.44 -18.83
CA LEU A 274 2.19 -3.80 -19.14
C LEU A 274 0.66 -3.82 -19.34
N PHE A 275 -0.08 -3.19 -18.43
CA PHE A 275 -1.54 -3.11 -18.54
C PHE A 275 -1.97 -2.36 -19.81
N LEU A 276 -1.33 -1.22 -20.10
CA LEU A 276 -1.57 -0.49 -21.35
C LEU A 276 -1.34 -1.38 -22.57
N SER A 277 -0.22 -2.13 -22.58
CA SER A 277 0.11 -3.06 -23.65
C SER A 277 -0.98 -4.12 -23.85
N ILE A 278 -1.43 -4.78 -22.78
CA ILE A 278 -2.49 -5.80 -22.83
C ILE A 278 -3.78 -5.23 -23.43
N VAL A 279 -4.22 -4.06 -22.96
CA VAL A 279 -5.45 -3.41 -23.47
C VAL A 279 -5.32 -3.11 -24.97
N THR A 280 -4.21 -2.50 -25.38
CA THR A 280 -4.00 -2.14 -26.78
C THR A 280 -3.82 -3.35 -27.70
N MET A 281 -3.19 -4.43 -27.22
CA MET A 281 -3.10 -5.71 -27.94
C MET A 281 -4.49 -6.31 -28.16
N THR A 282 -5.35 -6.32 -27.14
CA THR A 282 -6.73 -6.83 -27.28
C THR A 282 -7.55 -5.99 -28.25
N VAL A 283 -7.35 -4.66 -28.26
CA VAL A 283 -7.97 -3.76 -29.25
C VAL A 283 -7.47 -4.09 -30.66
N ALA A 284 -6.15 -4.20 -30.87
CA ALA A 284 -5.57 -4.55 -32.16
C ALA A 284 -6.11 -5.90 -32.66
N PHE A 285 -6.13 -6.91 -31.81
CA PHE A 285 -6.70 -8.23 -32.11
C PHE A 285 -8.19 -8.13 -32.50
N SER A 286 -9.00 -7.40 -31.73
CA SER A 286 -10.43 -7.25 -32.02
C SER A 286 -10.65 -6.54 -33.37
N VAL A 287 -9.96 -5.44 -33.62
CA VAL A 287 -10.06 -4.64 -34.85
C VAL A 287 -9.58 -5.43 -36.07
N SER A 288 -8.57 -6.30 -35.92
CA SER A 288 -8.09 -7.18 -36.97
C SER A 288 -9.20 -8.07 -37.56
N PHE A 289 -10.10 -8.60 -36.72
CA PHE A 289 -11.28 -9.34 -37.22
C PHE A 289 -12.28 -8.45 -37.95
N PHE A 290 -12.48 -7.20 -37.52
CA PHE A 290 -13.33 -6.25 -38.25
C PHE A 290 -12.75 -5.89 -39.63
N VAL A 291 -11.43 -5.85 -39.77
CA VAL A 291 -10.77 -5.66 -41.08
C VAL A 291 -11.02 -6.87 -41.98
N LEU A 292 -10.88 -8.10 -41.46
CA LEU A 292 -11.01 -9.33 -42.25
C LEU A 292 -12.45 -9.59 -42.72
N TYR A 293 -13.45 -9.33 -41.88
CA TYR A 293 -14.88 -9.58 -42.17
C TYR A 293 -15.62 -8.36 -42.72
N HIS A 294 -14.91 -7.37 -43.27
CA HIS A 294 -15.46 -6.07 -43.73
C HIS A 294 -16.64 -6.18 -44.73
N LYS A 295 -16.78 -7.30 -45.46
CA LYS A 295 -17.86 -7.53 -46.44
C LYS A 295 -18.80 -8.71 -46.09
N GLY A 296 -18.72 -9.26 -44.87
CA GLY A 296 -19.47 -10.46 -44.45
C GLY A 296 -19.89 -10.43 -42.98
N GLN A 297 -20.43 -11.54 -42.46
CA GLN A 297 -21.09 -11.69 -41.14
C GLN A 297 -20.43 -10.90 -39.98
N ILE A 298 -20.87 -9.66 -39.76
CA ILE A 298 -20.37 -8.74 -38.72
C ILE A 298 -20.57 -9.30 -37.30
N TRP A 299 -21.51 -10.22 -37.13
CA TRP A 299 -21.77 -10.91 -35.86
C TRP A 299 -20.55 -11.69 -35.36
N MET A 300 -19.71 -12.25 -36.25
CA MET A 300 -18.53 -13.02 -35.86
C MET A 300 -17.45 -12.15 -35.18
N PRO A 301 -16.97 -11.02 -35.76
CA PRO A 301 -16.07 -10.09 -35.07
C PRO A 301 -16.61 -9.56 -33.74
N ILE A 302 -17.92 -9.28 -33.66
CA ILE A 302 -18.55 -8.81 -32.40
C ILE A 302 -18.44 -9.88 -31.31
N LEU A 303 -18.75 -11.13 -31.64
CA LEU A 303 -18.66 -12.25 -30.71
C LEU A 303 -17.21 -12.48 -30.24
N ILE A 304 -16.26 -12.47 -31.18
CA ILE A 304 -14.82 -12.65 -30.86
C ILE A 304 -14.30 -11.50 -29.99
N GLY A 305 -14.65 -10.26 -30.32
CA GLY A 305 -14.28 -9.09 -29.52
C GLY A 305 -14.85 -9.16 -28.10
N ALA A 306 -16.12 -9.58 -27.95
CA ALA A 306 -16.74 -9.74 -26.63
C ALA A 306 -16.01 -10.79 -25.77
N ILE A 307 -15.62 -11.91 -26.36
CA ILE A 307 -14.85 -12.96 -25.67
C ILE A 307 -13.44 -12.46 -25.33
N ALA A 308 -12.79 -11.71 -26.23
CA ALA A 308 -11.45 -11.17 -26.03
C ALA A 308 -11.35 -10.14 -24.89
N VAL A 309 -12.47 -9.50 -24.52
CA VAL A 309 -12.55 -8.59 -23.37
C VAL A 309 -12.52 -9.34 -22.03
N MET A 310 -12.97 -10.60 -21.98
CA MET A 310 -13.05 -11.37 -20.73
C MET A 310 -11.68 -11.54 -20.04
N PRO A 311 -10.57 -11.93 -20.73
CA PRO A 311 -9.25 -11.97 -20.11
C PRO A 311 -8.75 -10.61 -19.59
N VAL A 312 -9.10 -9.51 -20.27
CA VAL A 312 -8.71 -8.15 -19.84
C VAL A 312 -9.44 -7.78 -18.55
N LEU A 313 -10.74 -8.05 -18.47
CA LEU A 313 -11.52 -7.81 -17.24
C LEU A 313 -11.00 -8.67 -16.08
N LEU A 314 -10.66 -9.93 -16.34
CA LEU A 314 -10.08 -10.82 -15.34
C LEU A 314 -8.71 -10.30 -14.86
N TYR A 315 -7.86 -9.83 -15.78
CA TYR A 315 -6.59 -9.20 -15.42
C TYR A 315 -6.79 -7.95 -14.56
N VAL A 316 -7.74 -7.07 -14.94
CA VAL A 316 -8.10 -5.89 -14.14
C VAL A 316 -8.50 -6.33 -12.75
N VAL A 317 -9.44 -7.26 -12.58
CA VAL A 317 -9.90 -7.69 -11.25
C VAL A 317 -8.77 -8.25 -10.40
N LEU A 318 -7.89 -9.08 -10.97
CA LEU A 318 -6.79 -9.71 -10.22
C LEU A 318 -5.65 -8.74 -9.87
N GLN A 319 -5.26 -7.87 -10.81
CA GLN A 319 -4.10 -6.99 -10.65
C GLN A 319 -4.46 -5.62 -10.06
N PHE A 320 -5.75 -5.24 -10.07
CA PHE A 320 -6.20 -3.97 -9.51
C PHE A 320 -5.88 -3.87 -8.02
N GLY A 321 -6.01 -4.96 -7.26
CA GLY A 321 -5.62 -4.99 -5.84
C GLY A 321 -4.15 -4.63 -5.63
N LEU A 322 -3.26 -5.30 -6.37
CA LEU A 322 -1.81 -5.05 -6.29
C LEU A 322 -1.45 -3.64 -6.79
N PHE A 323 -2.01 -3.19 -7.91
CA PHE A 323 -1.77 -1.85 -8.44
C PHE A 323 -2.24 -0.75 -7.50
N PHE A 324 -3.45 -0.91 -6.95
CA PHE A 324 -4.01 0.00 -5.95
C PHE A 324 -3.17 0.02 -4.67
N ASP A 325 -2.69 -1.13 -4.21
CA ASP A 325 -1.81 -1.22 -3.06
C ASP A 325 -0.48 -0.51 -3.27
N VAL A 326 0.14 -0.64 -4.44
CA VAL A 326 1.38 0.08 -4.78
C VAL A 326 1.14 1.60 -4.83
N ILE A 327 0.02 2.06 -5.40
CA ILE A 327 -0.38 3.47 -5.41
C ILE A 327 -0.62 3.98 -3.99
N ARG A 328 -1.40 3.23 -3.20
CA ARG A 328 -1.73 3.57 -1.82
C ARG A 328 -0.46 3.65 -0.97
N SER A 329 0.43 2.68 -1.09
CA SER A 329 1.70 2.62 -0.38
C SER A 329 2.67 3.73 -0.80
N THR A 330 2.66 4.18 -2.06
CA THR A 330 3.64 5.17 -2.56
C THR A 330 3.16 6.62 -2.41
N TYR A 331 1.88 6.87 -2.65
CA TYR A 331 1.31 8.23 -2.70
C TYR A 331 0.41 8.54 -1.52
N ILE A 332 -0.52 7.64 -1.16
CA ILE A 332 -1.52 7.89 -0.10
C ILE A 332 -0.87 7.82 1.28
N SER A 333 0.11 6.94 1.45
CA SER A 333 0.83 6.77 2.70
C SER A 333 1.51 8.05 3.22
N ARG A 334 1.94 8.94 2.32
CA ARG A 334 2.49 10.26 2.66
C ARG A 334 1.45 11.20 3.29
N TYR A 335 0.17 10.98 3.01
CA TYR A 335 -0.95 11.76 3.55
C TYR A 335 -1.56 11.14 4.81
N LEU A 336 -1.14 9.94 5.24
CA LEU A 336 -1.55 9.35 6.52
C LEU A 336 -1.06 10.17 7.71
N PHE A 337 0.02 10.93 7.50
CA PHE A 337 0.67 11.75 8.51
C PHE A 337 0.34 13.22 8.34
N LYS A 338 0.22 13.94 9.45
CA LYS A 338 -0.11 15.38 9.52
C LYS A 338 -1.55 15.68 9.06
N PRO A 339 -2.56 15.33 9.88
CA PRO A 339 -3.95 15.59 9.53
C PRO A 339 -4.21 17.09 9.38
N LYS A 340 -4.86 17.49 8.28
CA LYS A 340 -5.28 18.88 8.03
C LYS A 340 -6.41 19.33 8.96
N LYS A 341 -7.14 18.40 9.55
CA LYS A 341 -8.27 18.64 10.45
C LYS A 341 -7.82 18.37 11.88
N GLN A 342 -7.81 19.41 12.72
CA GLN A 342 -7.57 19.28 14.16
C GLN A 342 -8.73 18.53 14.81
N VAL A 343 -8.40 17.53 15.62
CA VAL A 343 -9.36 16.67 16.31
C VAL A 343 -9.32 16.91 17.82
N LEU A 344 -8.21 17.33 18.41
CA LEU A 344 -8.15 17.64 19.85
C LEU A 344 -8.80 18.97 20.19
N TYR A 345 -8.48 20.03 19.45
CA TYR A 345 -9.00 21.37 19.67
C TYR A 345 -9.98 21.74 18.56
N TYR A 346 -11.27 21.85 18.88
CA TYR A 346 -12.23 22.40 17.92
C TYR A 346 -11.94 23.90 17.77
N LYS A 347 -11.86 24.39 16.53
CA LYS A 347 -11.99 25.82 16.27
C LYS A 347 -13.41 26.19 16.72
N ASN A 348 -13.54 27.01 17.76
CA ASN A 348 -14.84 27.49 18.23
C ASN A 348 -15.68 27.95 17.02
N PRO A 349 -16.95 27.54 16.88
CA PRO A 349 -17.83 28.20 15.93
C PRO A 349 -17.83 29.69 16.31
N LYS A 350 -17.54 30.54 15.33
CA LYS A 350 -17.59 31.99 15.50
C LYS A 350 -19.00 32.32 16.01
N PHE A 351 -19.09 32.81 17.25
CA PHE A 351 -20.29 33.47 17.76
C PHE A 351 -20.49 34.79 17.02
#